data_AF-A0A3D2SZL9-F1
#
_entry.id   AF-A0A3D2SZL9-F1
#
_cell.length_a   1.000
_cell.length_b   1.000
_cell.length_c   1.000
_cell.angle_alpha   90.00
_cell.angle_beta   90.00
_cell.angle_gamma   90.00
#
_symmetry.space_group_name_H-M   'P 1'
#
loop_
_entity.id
_entity.type
_entity.pdbx_description
1 polymer ?
#
loop_
_entity_poly.entity_id
_entity_poly.type
_entity_poly.pdbx_seq_one_letter_code
_entity_poly.pdbx_strand_id
1 'polypeptide(L)'
;MAKELQTTYTGIQEERSLFTPGFLMDSEHPVVTSAAGAVGRQRGEGEAVVRPWLFATDGGWSCGIHGIPTIGFAPGEEGFAHTNRERLNVEEAQWGYARYPYLVTAVQRAAAN
;
A
#
# COMPACT_ATOMS: atom_id res chain seq x y z
N MET A 1 18.24 11.56 -14.96
CA MET A 1 17.54 10.31 -14.59
C MET A 1 17.86 9.27 -15.63
N ALA A 2 18.19 8.04 -15.23
CA ALA A 2 18.40 6.96 -16.18
C ALA A 2 17.08 6.62 -16.89
N LYS A 3 17.17 6.27 -18.17
CA LYS A 3 16.04 5.83 -19.00
C LYS A 3 16.37 4.52 -19.67
N GLU A 4 15.34 3.72 -19.95
CA GLU A 4 15.46 2.43 -20.61
C GLU A 4 14.32 2.26 -21.62
N LEU A 5 14.64 1.71 -22.80
CA LEU A 5 13.62 1.26 -23.75
C LEU A 5 13.11 -0.10 -23.28
N GLN A 6 11.86 -0.16 -22.83
CA GLN A 6 11.22 -1.39 -22.38
C GLN A 6 10.32 -1.96 -23.48
N THR A 7 10.34 -3.28 -23.66
CA THR A 7 9.50 -3.99 -24.63
C THR A 7 8.61 -4.99 -23.91
N THR A 8 7.30 -4.85 -24.05
CA THR A 8 6.31 -5.79 -23.51
C THR A 8 6.30 -7.10 -24.31
N TYR A 9 5.71 -8.17 -23.76
CA TYR A 9 5.60 -9.46 -24.45
C TYR A 9 4.80 -9.41 -25.77
N THR A 10 3.95 -8.38 -25.95
CA THR A 10 3.18 -8.12 -27.18
C THR A 10 3.90 -7.21 -28.17
N GLY A 11 5.15 -6.80 -27.88
CA GLY A 11 5.96 -5.95 -28.76
C GLY A 11 5.72 -4.44 -28.64
N ILE A 12 4.90 -3.98 -27.67
CA ILE A 12 4.77 -2.54 -27.39
C ILE A 12 6.09 -2.07 -26.77
N GLN A 13 6.65 -1.00 -27.32
CA GLN A 13 7.92 -0.41 -26.89
C GLN A 13 7.70 0.99 -26.33
N GLU A 14 8.37 1.31 -25.23
CA GLU A 14 8.30 2.63 -24.63
C GLU A 14 9.60 2.98 -23.89
N GLU A 15 10.05 4.23 -24.06
CA GLU A 15 11.15 4.77 -23.27
C GLU A 15 10.62 5.18 -21.88
N ARG A 16 11.09 4.49 -20.84
CA ARG A 16 10.67 4.72 -19.45
C ARG A 16 11.80 5.32 -18.64
N SER A 17 11.44 6.26 -17.78
CA SER A 17 12.31 6.70 -16.69
C SER A 17 12.44 5.56 -15.68
N LEU A 18 13.67 5.24 -15.26
CA LEU A 18 13.91 4.27 -14.19
C LEU A 18 13.68 4.87 -12.80
N PHE A 19 13.33 6.15 -12.72
CA PHE A 19 12.97 6.80 -11.46
C PHE A 19 11.59 6.36 -10.99
N THR A 20 11.54 5.75 -9.82
CA THR A 20 10.32 5.45 -9.07
C THR A 20 10.15 6.49 -7.95
N PRO A 21 9.18 7.41 -8.05
CA PRO A 21 8.93 8.37 -6.98
C PRO A 21 8.45 7.65 -5.72
N GLY A 22 8.85 8.16 -4.55
CA GLY A 22 8.18 7.82 -3.31
C GLY A 22 6.84 8.56 -3.20
N PHE A 23 6.02 8.17 -2.23
CA PHE A 23 4.83 8.91 -1.83
C PHE A 23 4.71 8.89 -0.32
N LEU A 24 4.06 9.91 0.22
CA LEU A 24 3.68 9.98 1.63
C LEU A 24 2.33 10.69 1.68
N MET A 25 1.31 9.99 2.17
CA MET A 25 0.03 10.61 2.48
C MET A 25 0.15 11.38 3.79
N ASP A 26 -0.55 12.50 3.89
CA ASP A 26 -0.80 13.16 5.18
C ASP A 26 -1.50 12.17 6.12
N SER A 27 -1.00 12.02 7.35
CA SER A 27 -1.58 11.11 8.34
C SER A 27 -3.01 11.49 8.72
N GLU A 28 -3.34 12.77 8.60
CA GLU A 28 -4.68 13.31 8.90
C GLU A 28 -5.63 13.28 7.70
N HIS A 29 -5.16 12.82 6.52
CA HIS A 29 -6.01 12.72 5.34
C HIS A 29 -7.21 11.79 5.61
N PRO A 30 -8.45 12.16 5.21
CA PRO A 30 -9.65 11.36 5.52
C PRO A 30 -9.57 9.89 5.12
N VAL A 31 -8.95 9.58 3.98
CA VAL A 31 -8.70 8.20 3.54
C VAL A 31 -7.79 7.44 4.51
N VAL A 32 -6.76 8.08 5.07
CA VAL A 32 -5.81 7.46 6.00
C VAL A 32 -6.47 7.19 7.35
N THR A 33 -7.12 8.20 7.94
CA THR A 33 -7.80 8.07 9.24
C THR A 33 -8.97 7.08 9.16
N SER A 34 -9.76 7.12 8.09
CA SER A 34 -10.86 6.16 7.87
C SER A 34 -10.35 4.73 7.71
N ALA A 35 -9.25 4.53 6.98
CA ALA A 35 -8.63 3.21 6.85
C ALA A 35 -8.13 2.69 8.21
N ALA A 36 -7.41 3.52 8.98
CA ALA A 36 -6.86 3.15 10.28
C ALA A 36 -7.94 2.76 11.29
N GLY A 37 -9.04 3.51 11.33
CA GLY A 37 -10.20 3.19 12.16
C GLY A 37 -10.93 1.92 11.72
N ALA A 38 -11.08 1.71 10.42
CA ALA A 38 -11.81 0.55 9.88
C ALA A 38 -11.09 -0.78 10.10
N VAL A 39 -9.76 -0.82 9.97
CA VAL A 39 -8.99 -2.05 10.16
C VAL A 39 -8.71 -2.33 11.64
N GLY A 40 -8.52 -1.30 12.46
CA GLY A 40 -8.24 -1.41 13.89
C GLY A 40 -6.95 -2.19 14.20
N ARG A 41 -6.81 -2.63 15.46
CA ARG A 41 -5.65 -3.42 15.91
C ARG A 41 -5.96 -4.91 15.98
N GLN A 42 -4.95 -5.74 15.71
CA GLN A 42 -5.06 -7.18 15.94
C GLN A 42 -5.15 -7.52 17.43
N ARG A 43 -4.46 -6.75 18.26
CA ARG A 43 -4.42 -6.90 19.72
C ARG A 43 -4.72 -5.56 20.38
N GLY A 44 -5.57 -5.60 21.41
CA GLY A 44 -6.01 -4.40 22.12
C GLY A 44 -7.06 -3.60 21.36
N GLU A 45 -7.36 -2.41 21.89
CA GLU A 45 -8.38 -1.50 21.36
C GLU A 45 -7.73 -0.33 20.61
N GLY A 46 -8.50 0.30 19.71
CA GLY A 46 -8.12 1.50 18.98
C GLY A 46 -7.73 1.28 17.51
N GLU A 47 -7.36 2.38 16.87
CA GLU A 47 -7.03 2.45 15.45
C GLU A 47 -5.67 1.82 15.13
N ALA A 48 -5.50 1.36 13.88
CA ALA A 48 -4.21 0.89 13.42
C ALA A 48 -3.15 1.98 13.47
N VAL A 49 -1.90 1.57 13.74
CA VAL A 49 -0.76 2.48 13.69
C VAL A 49 -0.45 2.82 12.24
N VAL A 50 -0.55 4.09 11.89
CA VAL A 50 -0.16 4.61 10.57
C VAL A 50 1.34 4.87 10.56
N ARG A 51 2.03 4.33 9.55
CA ARG A 51 3.46 4.56 9.33
C ARG A 51 3.77 4.44 7.83
N PRO A 52 4.86 5.07 7.35
CA PRO A 52 5.35 4.79 6.01
C PRO A 52 5.88 3.35 5.91
N TRP A 53 5.78 2.79 4.71
CA TRP A 53 6.57 1.63 4.32
C TRP A 53 7.97 2.08 3.90
N LEU A 54 9.00 1.37 4.34
CA LEU A 54 10.40 1.71 4.07
C LEU A 54 10.92 1.02 2.79
N PHE A 55 10.02 0.62 1.90
CA PHE A 55 10.32 -0.02 0.63
C PHE A 55 9.39 0.53 -0.48
N ALA A 56 9.80 0.35 -1.74
CA ALA A 56 9.06 0.88 -2.88
C ALA A 56 7.81 0.04 -3.19
N THR A 57 6.74 0.73 -3.60
CA THR A 57 5.48 0.12 -4.07
C THR A 57 4.89 0.92 -5.21
N ASP A 58 3.82 0.40 -5.83
CA ASP A 58 3.05 1.10 -6.86
C ASP A 58 2.34 2.37 -6.35
N GLY A 59 2.37 2.62 -5.03
CA GLY A 59 1.92 3.87 -4.43
C GLY A 59 2.68 5.10 -4.94
N GLY A 60 3.95 4.92 -5.33
CA GLY A 60 4.72 5.97 -6.00
C GLY A 60 4.07 6.42 -7.30
N TRP A 61 3.52 5.48 -8.07
CA TRP A 61 2.86 5.79 -9.33
C TRP A 61 1.44 6.33 -9.09
N SER A 62 0.62 5.60 -8.35
CA SER A 62 -0.78 5.98 -8.09
C SER A 62 -0.90 7.31 -7.34
N CYS A 63 -0.22 7.47 -6.21
CA CYS A 63 -0.25 8.72 -5.44
C CYS A 63 0.78 9.73 -5.94
N GLY A 64 2.04 9.33 -6.09
CA GLY A 64 3.13 10.27 -6.40
C GLY A 64 3.08 10.86 -7.80
N ILE A 65 2.58 10.12 -8.80
CA ILE A 65 2.44 10.62 -10.19
C ILE A 65 1.00 11.01 -10.52
N HIS A 66 0.02 10.17 -10.19
CA HIS A 66 -1.39 10.40 -10.59
C HIS A 66 -2.24 11.12 -9.54
N GLY A 67 -1.69 11.40 -8.35
CA GLY A 67 -2.42 12.10 -7.29
C GLY A 67 -3.60 11.33 -6.71
N ILE A 68 -3.66 10.01 -6.93
CA ILE A 68 -4.74 9.15 -6.40
C ILE A 68 -4.40 8.81 -4.93
N PRO A 69 -5.27 9.17 -3.96
CA PRO A 69 -5.06 8.82 -2.56
C PRO A 69 -4.82 7.31 -2.40
N THR A 70 -3.67 6.95 -1.81
CA THR A 70 -3.22 5.56 -1.74
C THR A 70 -2.76 5.21 -0.34
N ILE A 71 -3.18 4.04 0.16
CA ILE A 71 -2.74 3.48 1.44
C ILE A 71 -2.30 2.03 1.23
N GLY A 72 -1.36 1.57 2.06
CA GLY A 72 -0.93 0.18 2.12
C GLY A 72 -1.51 -0.53 3.33
N PHE A 73 -2.01 -1.75 3.14
CA PHE A 73 -2.44 -2.63 4.24
C PHE A 73 -2.24 -4.09 3.85
N ALA A 74 -1.41 -4.80 4.60
CA ALA A 74 -1.10 -6.21 4.39
C ALA A 74 -0.64 -6.84 5.71
N PRO A 75 -0.90 -8.15 5.91
CA PRO A 75 -0.24 -8.91 6.96
C PRO A 75 1.22 -9.19 6.58
N GLY A 76 2.05 -9.47 7.59
CA GLY A 76 3.43 -9.92 7.39
C GLY A 76 4.47 -8.87 7.69
N GLU A 77 5.67 -9.35 8.04
CA GLU A 77 6.79 -8.51 8.42
C GLU A 77 7.66 -8.20 7.19
N GLU A 78 7.89 -6.91 6.95
CA GLU A 78 8.64 -6.39 5.81
C GLU A 78 10.03 -7.03 5.66
N GLY A 79 10.67 -7.37 6.79
CA GLY A 79 12.00 -7.98 6.82
C GLY A 79 12.07 -9.41 6.24
N PHE A 80 10.94 -10.09 6.05
CA PHE A 80 10.91 -11.41 5.42
C PHE A 80 10.66 -11.38 3.91
N ALA A 81 10.16 -10.26 3.37
CA ALA A 81 9.85 -10.14 1.95
C ALA A 81 11.09 -10.33 1.07
N HIS A 82 10.98 -11.13 0.01
CA HIS A 82 12.06 -11.40 -0.96
C HIS A 82 13.30 -12.07 -0.35
N THR A 83 13.16 -12.73 0.79
CA THR A 83 14.24 -13.51 1.42
C THR A 83 14.04 -15.00 1.18
N ASN A 84 15.10 -15.80 1.31
CA ASN A 84 14.98 -17.26 1.35
C ASN A 84 14.32 -17.79 2.64
N ARG A 85 13.93 -16.90 3.56
CA ARG A 85 13.20 -17.20 4.81
C ARG A 85 11.83 -16.55 4.82
N GLU A 86 11.30 -16.19 3.65
CA GLU A 86 9.98 -15.59 3.52
C GLU A 86 8.93 -16.46 4.20
N ARG A 87 8.14 -15.83 5.07
CA ARG A 87 7.16 -16.50 5.92
C ARG A 87 6.09 -15.53 6.33
N LEU A 88 4.92 -16.07 6.64
CA LEU A 88 3.75 -15.31 7.05
C LEU A 88 3.14 -15.97 8.30
N ASN A 89 2.76 -15.19 9.30
CA ASN A 89 1.98 -15.71 10.42
C ASN A 89 0.54 -15.94 9.94
N VAL A 90 0.02 -17.16 10.10
CA VAL A 90 -1.28 -17.53 9.54
C VAL A 90 -2.42 -16.83 10.27
N GLU A 91 -2.33 -16.66 11.59
CA GLU A 91 -3.35 -15.98 12.38
C GLU A 91 -3.42 -14.47 12.05
N GLU A 92 -2.28 -13.84 11.82
CA GLU A 92 -2.17 -12.46 11.32
C GLU A 92 -2.74 -12.34 9.91
N ALA A 93 -2.44 -13.28 9.03
CA ALA A 93 -2.98 -13.29 7.67
C ALA A 93 -4.51 -13.39 7.68
N GLN A 94 -5.07 -14.33 8.45
CA GLN A 94 -6.51 -14.48 8.61
C GLN A 94 -7.15 -13.20 9.17
N TRP A 95 -6.55 -12.60 10.21
CA TRP A 95 -7.05 -11.36 10.78
C TRP A 95 -7.01 -10.21 9.77
N GLY A 96 -5.87 -9.99 9.10
CA GLY A 96 -5.69 -8.89 8.15
C GLY A 96 -6.63 -9.03 6.96
N TYR A 97 -6.73 -10.24 6.39
CA TYR A 97 -7.60 -10.48 5.24
C TYR A 97 -9.08 -10.31 5.57
N ALA A 98 -9.51 -10.64 6.79
CA ALA A 98 -10.86 -10.38 7.25
C ALA A 98 -11.20 -8.87 7.35
N ARG A 99 -10.19 -7.98 7.32
CA ARG A 99 -10.41 -6.52 7.36
C ARG A 99 -10.64 -5.87 6.01
N TYR A 100 -10.30 -6.52 4.90
CA TYR A 100 -10.45 -5.92 3.56
C TYR A 100 -11.85 -5.38 3.27
N PRO A 101 -12.97 -6.07 3.60
CA PRO A 101 -14.30 -5.51 3.34
C PRO A 101 -14.57 -4.17 4.06
N TYR A 102 -14.13 -4.06 5.32
CA TYR A 102 -14.26 -2.84 6.11
C TYR A 102 -13.36 -1.73 5.56
N LEU A 103 -12.11 -2.08 5.23
CA LEU A 103 -11.14 -1.16 4.63
C LEU A 103 -11.66 -0.58 3.32
N VAL A 104 -12.09 -1.44 2.39
CA VAL A 104 -12.59 -1.02 1.07
C VAL A 104 -13.81 -0.10 1.23
N THR A 105 -14.76 -0.47 2.08
CA THR A 105 -15.96 0.33 2.33
C THR A 105 -15.61 1.71 2.93
N ALA A 106 -14.70 1.75 3.90
CA ALA A 106 -14.29 2.99 4.54
C ALA A 106 -13.53 3.91 3.59
N VAL A 107 -12.58 3.37 2.83
CA VAL A 107 -11.81 4.14 1.84
C VAL A 107 -12.71 4.66 0.73
N GLN A 108 -13.64 3.85 0.22
CA GLN A 108 -14.59 4.29 -0.82
C GLN A 108 -15.45 5.47 -0.35
N ARG A 109 -15.95 5.43 0.89
CA ARG A 109 -16.73 6.53 1.47
C ARG A 109 -15.89 7.78 1.69
N ALA A 110 -14.67 7.61 2.19
CA ALA A 110 -13.76 8.72 2.46
C ALA A 110 -13.28 9.42 1.18
N ALA A 111 -13.08 8.68 0.10
CA ALA A 111 -12.65 9.22 -1.19
C ALA A 111 -13.77 9.87 -2.02
N ALA A 112 -15.04 9.65 -1.65
CA ALA A 112 -16.20 10.22 -2.34
C ALA A 112 -16.61 11.62 -1.82
N ASN A 113 -15.99 12.08 -0.74
CA ASN A 113 -16.22 13.39 -0.12
C ASN A 113 -15.05 14.32 -0.43
#